data_AF-A0AAP2JW77-F1
#
_entry.id   AF-A0AAP2JW77-F1
#
_cell.length_a   1.000
_cell.length_b   1.000
_cell.length_c   1.000
_cell.angle_alpha   90.00
_cell.angle_beta   90.00
_cell.angle_gamma   90.00
#
_symmetry.space_group_name_H-M   'P 1'
#
loop_
_entity.id
_entity.type
_entity.pdbx_description
1 polymer ?
#
loop_
_entity_poly.entity_id
_entity_poly.type
_entity_poly.pdbx_seq_one_letter_code
_entity_poly.pdbx_strand_id
1 'polypeptide(L)'
;MARRKVLSNIVDRLGKQYLPEVDAVKIALELEVKHLYLRAAKQWSVAMQENPSHAEYIAAQRFRCIELSNAKHAQRIELYDRRSDITSASREVEAAYVRLCVKDNSR
;
A
#
# COMPACT_ATOMS: atom_id res chain seq x y z
N MET A 1 -9.33 16.74 12.01
CA MET A 1 -9.14 16.35 10.60
C MET A 1 -8.34 17.38 9.75
N ALA A 2 -7.97 18.56 10.26
CA ALA A 2 -7.30 19.59 9.46
C ALA A 2 -5.82 19.30 9.08
N ARG A 3 -5.05 18.59 9.92
CA ARG A 3 -3.61 18.34 9.69
C ARG A 3 -3.30 17.46 8.46
N ARG A 4 -4.16 16.50 8.10
CA ARG A 4 -3.96 15.60 6.95
C ARG A 4 -4.04 16.32 5.59
N LYS A 5 -4.96 17.27 5.43
CA LYS A 5 -5.13 18.05 4.19
C LYS A 5 -4.00 19.06 3.96
N VAL A 6 -3.38 19.54 5.03
CA VAL A 6 -2.26 20.48 4.94
C VAL A 6 -0.99 19.77 4.44
N LEU A 7 -0.76 18.53 4.88
CA LEU A 7 0.40 17.73 4.46
C LEU A 7 0.31 17.28 2.98
N SER A 8 -0.87 16.92 2.48
CA SER A 8 -1.03 16.54 1.07
C SER A 8 -0.74 17.72 0.13
N ASN A 9 -1.20 18.92 0.49
CA ASN A 9 -0.98 20.14 -0.31
C ASN A 9 0.49 20.59 -0.34
N ILE A 10 1.28 20.31 0.69
CA ILE A 10 2.70 20.66 0.74
C ILE A 10 3.51 19.69 -0.14
N VAL A 11 3.21 18.39 -0.07
CA VAL A 11 3.88 17.36 -0.88
C VAL A 11 3.59 17.54 -2.38
N ASP A 12 2.35 17.88 -2.75
CA ASP A 12 1.98 18.12 -4.16
C ASP A 12 2.60 19.43 -4.71
N ARG A 13 2.78 20.46 -3.87
CA ARG A 13 3.45 21.71 -4.28
C ARG A 13 4.97 21.59 -4.38
N LEU A 14 5.59 20.75 -3.53
CA LEU A 14 7.03 20.47 -3.58
C LEU A 14 7.40 19.46 -4.68
N GLY A 15 6.41 18.69 -5.17
CA GLY A 15 6.62 17.45 -5.93
C GLY A 15 7.20 17.53 -7.34
N LYS A 16 7.54 18.72 -7.87
CA LYS A 16 8.08 18.80 -9.26
C LYS A 16 9.27 19.72 -9.50
N GLN A 17 9.63 20.63 -8.58
CA GLN A 17 10.67 21.62 -8.89
C GLN A 17 12.05 21.37 -8.26
N TYR A 18 12.17 20.51 -7.23
CA TYR A 18 13.46 20.28 -6.55
C TYR A 18 13.57 18.85 -6.00
N LEU A 19 13.45 17.84 -6.86
CA LEU A 19 13.91 16.50 -6.50
C LEU A 19 15.44 16.49 -6.64
N PRO A 20 16.21 16.21 -5.57
CA PRO A 20 17.65 16.14 -5.70
C PRO A 20 17.99 14.98 -6.67
N GLU A 21 18.88 15.25 -7.62
CA GLU A 21 19.30 14.29 -8.64
C GLU A 21 20.27 13.25 -8.05
N VAL A 22 19.76 12.44 -7.13
CA VAL A 22 20.52 11.36 -6.46
C VAL A 22 19.96 10.02 -6.87
N ASP A 23 20.84 9.02 -7.01
CA ASP A 23 20.45 7.70 -7.48
C ASP A 23 19.44 7.03 -6.52
N ALA A 24 19.55 7.29 -5.22
CA ALA A 24 18.57 6.84 -4.24
C ALA A 24 17.15 7.36 -4.54
N VAL A 25 17.01 8.60 -5.04
CA VAL A 25 15.72 9.18 -5.44
C VAL A 25 15.16 8.47 -6.67
N LYS A 26 15.99 8.22 -7.69
CA LYS A 26 15.57 7.48 -8.89
C LYS A 26 15.08 6.07 -8.54
N ILE A 27 15.85 5.35 -7.72
CA ILE A 27 15.49 4.00 -7.27
C ILE A 27 14.20 4.05 -6.43
N ALA A 28 14.04 5.04 -5.55
CA ALA A 28 12.81 5.19 -4.75
C ALA A 28 11.57 5.33 -5.65
N LEU A 29 11.65 6.20 -6.67
CA LEU A 29 10.56 6.41 -7.63
C LEU A 29 10.24 5.14 -8.43
N GLU A 30 11.25 4.41 -8.91
CA GLU A 30 11.02 3.13 -9.60
C GLU A 30 10.33 2.09 -8.70
N LEU A 31 10.72 2.03 -7.43
CA LEU A 31 10.12 1.13 -6.45
C LEU A 31 8.67 1.52 -6.14
N GLU A 32 8.35 2.82 -6.11
CA GLU A 32 6.97 3.30 -5.95
C GLU A 32 6.08 2.88 -7.13
N VAL A 33 6.57 2.98 -8.36
CA VAL A 33 5.86 2.50 -9.57
C VAL A 33 5.59 1.00 -9.49
N LYS A 34 6.54 0.22 -8.96
CA LYS A 34 6.39 -1.22 -8.72
C LYS A 34 5.58 -1.55 -7.46
N HIS A 35 5.03 -0.54 -6.77
CA HIS A 35 4.30 -0.67 -5.51
C HIS A 35 5.09 -1.30 -4.36
N LEU A 36 6.42 -1.26 -4.41
CA LEU A 36 7.33 -1.77 -3.38
C LEU A 36 7.60 -0.69 -2.34
N TYR A 37 6.54 -0.18 -1.71
CA TYR A 37 6.58 1.08 -0.94
C TYR A 37 7.52 1.07 0.26
N LEU A 38 7.65 -0.04 1.00
CA LEU A 38 8.63 -0.10 2.10
C LEU A 38 10.08 -0.06 1.62
N ARG A 39 10.34 -0.65 0.44
CA ARG A 39 11.67 -0.55 -0.18
C ARG A 39 11.93 0.87 -0.68
N ALA A 40 10.92 1.51 -1.27
CA ALA A 40 11.00 2.92 -1.65
C ALA A 40 11.25 3.83 -0.42
N ALA A 41 10.56 3.61 0.69
CA ALA A 41 10.76 4.35 1.94
C ALA A 41 12.20 4.22 2.47
N LYS A 42 12.81 3.04 2.32
CA LYS A 42 14.23 2.84 2.66
C LYS A 42 15.14 3.66 1.75
N GLN A 43 14.86 3.72 0.44
CA GLN A 43 15.66 4.52 -0.49
C GLN A 43 15.51 6.02 -0.24
N TRP A 44 14.33 6.50 0.14
CA TRP A 44 14.18 7.87 0.62
C TRP A 44 15.05 8.16 1.85
N SER A 45 15.23 7.21 2.79
CA SER A 45 16.19 7.39 3.89
C SER A 45 17.64 7.51 3.42
N VAL A 46 18.03 6.81 2.36
CA VAL A 46 19.37 6.93 1.76
C VAL A 46 19.53 8.29 1.09
N ALA A 47 18.54 8.73 0.30
CA ALA A 47 18.52 10.05 -0.32
C ALA A 47 18.66 11.18 0.71
N MET A 48 18.09 11.01 1.91
CA MET A 48 18.21 11.97 3.02
C MET A 48 19.65 12.11 3.53
N GLN A 49 20.41 11.00 3.55
CA GLN A 49 21.82 11.01 3.94
C GLN A 49 22.68 11.66 2.86
N GLU A 50 22.38 11.42 1.58
CA GLU A 50 23.12 11.97 0.45
C GLU A 50 22.81 13.47 0.23
N ASN A 51 21.59 13.92 0.55
CA ASN A 51 21.20 15.31 0.36
C ASN A 51 20.38 15.89 1.53
N PRO A 52 21.05 16.25 2.66
CA PRO A 52 20.38 16.74 3.87
C PRO A 52 19.62 18.05 3.68
N SER A 53 19.99 18.86 2.68
CA SER A 53 19.32 20.13 2.37
C SER A 53 17.84 19.96 1.99
N HIS A 54 17.46 18.77 1.54
CA HIS A 54 16.08 18.41 1.16
C HIS A 54 15.41 17.50 2.20
N ALA A 55 15.93 17.42 3.43
CA ALA A 55 15.50 16.44 4.43
C ALA A 55 14.00 16.48 4.74
N GLU A 56 13.37 17.65 4.83
CA GLU A 56 11.93 17.76 5.11
C GLU A 56 11.09 17.12 4.00
N TYR A 57 11.41 17.41 2.74
CA TYR A 57 10.73 16.84 1.59
C TYR A 57 10.94 15.33 1.50
N ILE A 58 12.18 14.88 1.68
CA ILE A 58 12.52 13.46 1.66
C ILE A 58 11.82 12.70 2.80
N ALA A 59 11.75 13.29 3.99
CA ALA A 59 11.01 12.73 5.11
C ALA A 59 9.51 12.61 4.81
N ALA A 60 8.93 13.60 4.13
CA ALA A 60 7.53 13.56 3.69
C ALA A 60 7.29 12.44 2.65
N GLN A 61 8.17 12.27 1.67
CA GLN A 61 8.06 11.18 0.68
C GLN A 61 8.21 9.80 1.31
N ARG A 62 9.16 9.66 2.23
CA ARG A 62 9.32 8.44 3.04
C ARG A 62 8.04 8.12 3.82
N PHE A 63 7.46 9.11 4.50
CA PHE A 63 6.23 8.93 5.26
C PHE A 63 5.06 8.51 4.35
N ARG A 64 4.90 9.17 3.21
CA ARG A 64 3.90 8.80 2.18
C ARG A 64 4.04 7.35 1.73
N CYS A 65 5.26 6.88 1.48
CA CYS A 65 5.50 5.47 1.13
C CYS A 65 5.03 4.50 2.23
N ILE A 66 5.28 4.83 3.50
CA ILE A 66 4.83 4.00 4.64
C ILE A 66 3.30 3.97 4.70
N GLU A 67 2.64 5.11 4.53
CA GLU A 67 1.17 5.18 4.49
C GLU A 67 0.58 4.34 3.35
N LEU A 68 1.16 4.42 2.14
CA LEU A 68 0.75 3.61 0.99
C LEU A 68 0.93 2.11 1.24
N SER A 69 2.03 1.72 1.89
CA SER A 69 2.25 0.32 2.29
C SER A 69 1.16 -0.18 3.25
N ASN A 70 0.84 0.63 4.26
CA ASN A 70 -0.17 0.29 5.26
C ASN A 70 -1.56 0.18 4.63
N ALA A 71 -1.91 1.11 3.74
CA ALA A 71 -3.18 1.06 3.00
C ALA A 71 -3.29 -0.21 2.14
N LYS A 72 -2.22 -0.58 1.39
CA LYS A 72 -2.20 -1.85 0.63
C LYS A 72 -2.25 -3.08 1.53
N HIS A 73 -1.68 -3.02 2.74
CA HIS A 73 -1.79 -4.13 3.68
C HIS A 73 -3.21 -4.29 4.21
N ALA A 74 -3.85 -3.20 4.64
CA ALA A 74 -5.25 -3.21 5.08
C ALA A 74 -6.19 -3.74 3.99
N GLN A 75 -6.02 -3.27 2.74
CA GLN A 75 -6.81 -3.76 1.61
C GLN A 75 -6.65 -5.27 1.39
N ARG A 76 -5.44 -5.82 1.55
CA ARG A 76 -5.21 -7.27 1.41
C ARG A 76 -5.90 -8.07 2.51
N ILE A 77 -5.92 -7.57 3.74
CA ILE A 77 -6.64 -8.20 4.86
C ILE A 77 -8.14 -8.22 4.54
N GLU A 78 -8.70 -7.08 4.13
CA GLU A 78 -10.13 -6.99 3.80
C GLU A 78 -10.53 -7.95 2.66
N LEU A 79 -9.71 -8.05 1.61
CA LEU A 79 -9.97 -9.00 0.52
C LEU A 79 -9.86 -10.46 0.97
N TYR A 80 -8.95 -10.76 1.90
CA TYR A 80 -8.83 -12.09 2.47
C TYR A 80 -10.07 -12.46 3.29
N ASP A 81 -10.54 -11.54 4.14
CA ASP A 81 -11.72 -11.76 4.99
C ASP A 81 -12.97 -12.01 4.12
N ARG A 82 -13.21 -11.15 3.11
CA ARG A 82 -14.31 -11.35 2.15
C ARG A 82 -14.23 -12.71 1.45
N ARG A 83 -13.03 -13.13 1.04
CA ARG A 83 -12.83 -14.44 0.40
C ARG A 83 -13.14 -15.58 1.37
N SER A 84 -12.74 -15.45 2.63
CA SER A 84 -13.03 -16.41 3.68
C SER A 84 -14.54 -16.55 3.89
N ASP A 85 -15.26 -15.44 4.00
CA ASP A 85 -16.72 -15.41 4.18
C ASP A 85 -17.44 -16.08 3.02
N ILE A 86 -17.08 -15.73 1.77
CA ILE A 86 -17.64 -16.36 0.56
C ILE A 86 -17.39 -17.86 0.57
N THR A 87 -16.19 -18.29 0.97
CA THR A 87 -15.83 -19.71 1.03
C THR A 87 -16.66 -20.44 2.08
N SER A 88 -16.88 -19.84 3.25
CA SER A 88 -17.72 -20.40 4.31
C SER A 88 -19.18 -20.53 3.87
N ALA A 89 -19.76 -19.45 3.35
CA ALA A 89 -21.14 -19.44 2.85
C ALA A 89 -21.35 -20.45 1.72
N SER A 90 -20.38 -20.57 0.79
CA SER A 90 -20.44 -21.57 -0.29
C SER A 90 -20.46 -22.99 0.27
N ARG A 91 -19.68 -23.29 1.31
CA ARG A 91 -19.68 -24.61 1.98
C ARG A 91 -21.00 -24.91 2.68
N GLU A 92 -21.60 -23.91 3.34
CA GLU A 92 -22.89 -24.08 4.00
C GLU A 92 -24.03 -24.34 3.00
N VAL A 93 -24.04 -23.58 1.89
CA VAL A 93 -24.99 -23.76 0.80
C VAL A 93 -24.84 -25.14 0.16
N GLU A 94 -23.61 -25.56 -0.12
CA GLU A 94 -23.32 -26.89 -0.65
C GLU A 94 -23.80 -28.00 0.30
N ALA A 95 -23.53 -27.87 1.60
CA ALA A 95 -24.02 -28.81 2.61
C ALA A 95 -25.55 -28.82 2.70
N ALA A 96 -26.22 -27.68 2.49
CA ALA A 96 -27.68 -27.61 2.42
C ALA A 96 -28.22 -28.33 1.19
N TYR A 97 -27.62 -28.14 0.00
CA TYR A 97 -28.02 -28.85 -1.21
C TYR A 97 -27.89 -30.37 -1.08
N VAL A 98 -26.82 -30.84 -0.45
CA VAL A 98 -26.63 -32.27 -0.14
C VAL A 98 -27.72 -32.76 0.82
N ARG A 99 -28.03 -32.02 1.89
CA ARG A 99 -29.09 -32.41 2.86
C ARG A 99 -30.48 -32.46 2.24
N LEU A 100 -30.76 -31.61 1.26
CA LEU A 100 -32.02 -31.58 0.54
C LEU A 100 -32.08 -32.59 -0.61
N CYS A 101 -31.03 -33.42 -0.80
CA CYS A 101 -30.88 -34.35 -1.92
C CYS A 101 -31.03 -33.67 -3.30
N VAL A 102 -30.78 -32.36 -3.39
CA VAL A 102 -30.79 -31.59 -4.65
C VAL A 102 -29.49 -31.79 -5.41
N LYS A 103 -28.43 -32.19 -4.71
CA LYS A 103 -27.13 -32.52 -5.27
C LYS A 103 -26.64 -33.82 -4.67
N ASP A 104 -26.18 -34.73 -5.53
CA ASP A 104 -25.63 -36.01 -5.08
C ASP A 104 -24.36 -35.79 -4.25
N ASN A 105 -24.28 -36.53 -3.15
CA ASN A 105 -23.09 -36.57 -2.32
C ASN A 105 -22.06 -37.50 -2.97
N SER A 106 -21.51 -37.11 -4.11
CA SER A 106 -20.43 -37.83 -4.78
C SER A 106 -19.13 -37.62 -4.00
N ARG A 107 -18.99 -38.32 -2.88
CA ARG A 107 -17.70 -38.61 -2.26
C ARG A 107 -17.00 -39.73 -3.01
#